data_AF-A0A831REM4-F1
#
_entry.id   AF-A0A831REM4-F1
#
_cell.length_a   1.000
_cell.length_b   1.000
_cell.length_c   1.000
_cell.angle_alpha   90.00
_cell.angle_beta   90.00
_cell.angle_gamma   90.00
#
_symmetry.space_group_name_H-M   'P 1'
#
loop_
_entity.id
_entity.type
_entity.pdbx_description
1 polymer ?
#
loop_
_entity_poly.entity_id
_entity_poly.type
_entity_poly.pdbx_seq_one_letter_code
_entity_poly.pdbx_strand_id
1 'polypeptide(L)'
;MVTFDTLKLARRLHEAGLPREQAEAIAEAEAEALGEFVLVNLATKGDIAEVKTDIADLRGDVAELRTELDCKTAELRNEIDKVHSELQQDIAQVQGQITEVRSELKQDIAQVQGQIAEVRNELKQDIAQVQGQITEVRSEFKQDIAQVQGLITKVRSELKQDTAALRSELKDDITEIRERLGKFDTRFERMDRKFTLFFLIVVFIQIFLNQDALAFLARLLGMLK
;
A
#
# COMPACT_ATOMS: atom_id res chain seq x y z
N MET A 1 22.53 106.22 14.56
CA MET A 1 21.89 107.32 15.28
C MET A 1 21.51 108.34 14.22
N VAL A 2 20.22 108.55 13.98
CA VAL A 2 19.79 109.69 13.16
C VAL A 2 20.16 110.92 13.98
N THR A 3 21.12 111.71 13.50
CA THR A 3 21.55 112.91 14.22
C THR A 3 20.50 113.98 13.99
N PHE A 4 19.58 114.13 14.93
CA PHE A 4 18.64 115.25 14.94
C PHE A 4 19.37 116.50 15.44
N ASP A 5 19.52 117.49 14.58
CA ASP A 5 20.23 118.73 14.89
C ASP A 5 19.25 119.73 15.53
N THR A 6 19.03 119.56 16.83
CA THR A 6 18.13 120.38 17.67
C THR A 6 18.45 121.87 17.56
N LEU A 7 19.74 122.20 17.46
CA LEU A 7 20.24 123.59 17.38
C LEU A 7 19.90 124.24 16.04
N LYS A 8 20.00 123.48 14.94
CA LYS A 8 19.60 123.95 13.61
C LYS A 8 18.08 124.12 13.48
N LEU A 9 17.29 123.26 14.14
CA LEU A 9 15.83 123.39 14.16
C LEU A 9 15.37 124.60 15.00
N ALA A 10 15.91 124.78 16.20
CA ALA A 10 15.62 125.93 17.06
C ALA A 10 15.93 127.26 16.37
N ARG A 11 17.05 127.34 15.64
CA ARG A 11 17.39 128.53 14.82
C ARG A 11 16.37 128.81 13.73
N ARG A 12 15.94 127.78 13.00
CA ARG A 12 14.91 127.93 11.95
C ARG A 12 13.56 128.38 12.50
N LEU A 13 13.14 127.84 13.65
CA LEU A 13 11.89 128.24 14.31
C LEU A 13 11.96 129.70 14.81
N HIS A 14 13.11 130.12 15.33
CA HIS A 14 13.33 131.51 15.76
C HIS A 14 13.35 132.49 14.57
N GLU A 15 14.03 132.14 13.48
CA GLU A 15 14.06 132.90 12.22
C GLU A 15 12.67 133.00 11.58
N ALA A 16 11.80 132.01 11.79
CA ALA A 16 10.41 132.00 11.35
C ALA A 16 9.47 132.84 12.25
N GLY A 17 9.99 133.50 13.28
CA GLY A 17 9.27 134.47 14.11
C GLY A 17 8.81 133.95 15.47
N LEU A 18 9.20 132.74 15.90
CA LEU A 18 8.94 132.28 17.27
C LEU A 18 9.93 132.91 18.27
N PRO A 19 9.48 133.29 19.48
CA PRO A 19 10.36 133.67 20.58
C PRO A 19 11.40 132.58 20.86
N ARG A 20 12.63 132.98 21.14
CA ARG A 20 13.77 132.08 21.28
C ARG A 20 13.52 130.95 22.28
N GLU A 21 12.94 131.28 23.43
CA GLU A 21 12.60 130.31 24.48
C GLU A 21 11.58 129.27 24.00
N GLN A 22 10.61 129.66 23.17
CA GLN A 22 9.63 128.74 22.59
C GLN A 22 10.23 127.90 21.45
N ALA A 23 11.10 128.50 20.63
CA ALA A 23 11.80 127.81 19.55
C ALA A 23 12.76 126.73 20.08
N GLU A 24 13.44 127.00 21.19
CA GLU A 24 14.29 126.03 21.91
C GLU A 24 13.44 124.90 22.53
N ALA A 25 12.36 125.24 23.25
CA ALA A 25 11.49 124.25 23.90
C ALA A 25 10.76 123.31 22.90
N ILE A 26 10.31 123.83 21.74
CA ILE A 26 9.68 123.01 20.70
C ILE A 26 10.70 122.10 20.01
N ALA A 27 11.90 122.61 19.72
CA ALA A 27 12.95 121.80 19.11
C ALA A 27 13.40 120.67 20.05
N GLU A 28 13.45 120.93 21.37
CA GLU A 28 13.76 119.92 22.39
C GLU A 28 12.64 118.88 22.53
N ALA A 29 11.37 119.31 22.60
CA ALA A 29 10.23 118.40 22.65
C ALA A 29 10.10 117.53 21.38
N GLU A 30 10.37 118.08 20.19
CA GLU A 30 10.43 117.30 18.95
C GLU A 30 11.65 116.36 18.92
N ALA A 31 12.81 116.78 19.43
CA ALA A 31 13.99 115.92 19.55
C ALA A 31 13.75 114.76 20.51
N GLU A 32 13.06 114.99 21.62
CA GLU A 32 12.70 113.98 22.62
C GLU A 32 11.64 113.03 22.07
N ALA A 33 10.57 113.54 21.45
CA ALA A 33 9.54 112.73 20.82
C ALA A 33 10.09 111.86 19.66
N LEU A 34 11.00 112.40 18.84
CA LEU A 34 11.69 111.63 17.80
C LEU A 34 12.70 110.65 18.38
N GLY A 35 13.38 111.01 19.48
CA GLY A 35 14.28 110.13 20.20
C GLY A 35 13.56 108.91 20.77
N GLU A 36 12.43 109.13 21.46
CA GLU A 36 11.58 108.08 22.02
C GLU A 36 10.95 107.23 20.90
N PHE A 37 10.43 107.85 19.84
CA PHE A 37 9.90 107.12 18.68
C PHE A 37 10.95 106.22 18.02
N VAL A 38 12.19 106.69 17.88
CA VAL A 38 13.31 105.91 17.32
C VAL A 38 13.77 104.82 18.28
N LEU A 39 13.75 105.04 19.59
CA LEU A 39 14.11 104.02 20.59
C LEU A 39 13.06 102.91 20.72
N VAL A 40 11.78 103.23 20.53
CA VAL A 40 10.65 102.29 20.73
C VAL A 40 10.29 101.51 19.46
N ASN A 41 10.35 102.14 18.28
CA ASN A 41 9.83 101.52 17.05
C ASN A 41 10.90 100.99 16.07
N LEU A 42 12.17 101.37 16.23
CA LEU A 42 13.23 100.91 15.33
C LEU A 42 14.08 99.84 16.00
N ALA A 43 14.30 98.74 15.28
CA ALA A 43 15.31 97.75 15.66
C ALA A 43 16.70 98.41 15.74
N THR A 44 17.42 98.11 16.80
CA THR A 44 18.80 98.55 16.98
C THR A 44 19.74 97.75 16.08
N LYS A 45 20.99 98.24 15.94
CA LYS A 45 22.04 97.45 15.27
C LYS A 45 22.34 96.13 15.99
N GLY A 46 22.09 96.07 17.30
CA GLY A 46 22.24 94.86 18.12
C GLY A 46 21.23 93.80 17.71
N ASP A 47 19.94 94.16 17.69
CA ASP A 47 18.85 93.26 17.28
C ASP A 47 19.08 92.72 15.85
N ILE A 48 19.52 93.58 14.93
CA ILE A 48 19.86 93.16 13.56
C ILE A 48 21.05 92.21 13.55
N ALA A 49 22.04 92.39 14.43
CA ALA A 49 23.19 91.50 14.53
C ALA A 49 22.80 90.13 15.10
N GLU A 50 21.93 90.11 16.12
CA GLU A 50 21.38 88.89 16.71
C GLU A 50 20.57 88.10 15.69
N VAL A 51 19.59 88.73 15.02
CA VAL A 51 18.81 88.09 13.95
C VAL A 51 19.69 87.57 12.81
N LYS A 52 20.80 88.26 12.49
CA LYS A 52 21.75 87.76 11.49
C LYS A 52 22.46 86.49 11.95
N THR A 53 22.82 86.42 13.23
CA THR A 53 23.40 85.22 13.84
C THR A 53 22.39 84.08 13.81
N ASP A 54 21.16 84.30 14.28
CA ASP A 54 20.10 83.27 14.24
C ASP A 54 19.82 82.77 12.82
N ILE A 55 19.81 83.66 11.82
CA ILE A 55 19.65 83.28 10.41
C ILE A 55 20.86 82.47 9.92
N ALA A 56 22.07 82.78 10.38
CA ALA A 56 23.26 82.00 10.02
C ALA A 56 23.22 80.61 10.64
N ASP A 57 22.82 80.50 11.90
CA ASP A 57 22.67 79.23 12.62
C ASP A 57 21.57 78.37 12.00
N LEU A 58 20.39 78.93 11.74
CA LEU A 58 19.30 78.23 11.04
C LEU A 58 19.70 77.74 9.64
N ARG A 59 20.56 78.49 8.93
CA ARG A 59 21.10 78.03 7.64
C ARG A 59 22.07 76.86 7.82
N GLY A 60 22.84 76.85 8.91
CA GLY A 60 23.65 75.72 9.33
C GLY A 60 22.80 74.49 9.59
N ASP A 61 21.79 74.60 10.45
CA ASP A 61 20.87 73.51 10.81
C ASP A 61 20.16 72.95 9.56
N VAL A 62 19.67 73.83 8.67
CA VAL A 62 19.02 73.40 7.42
C VAL A 62 20.01 72.68 6.49
N ALA A 63 21.28 73.08 6.47
CA ALA A 63 22.29 72.39 5.67
C ALA A 63 22.60 71.01 6.25
N GLU A 64 22.74 70.90 7.57
CA GLU A 64 22.98 69.63 8.26
C GLU A 64 21.80 68.65 8.06
N LEU A 65 20.57 69.10 8.30
CA LEU A 65 19.36 68.29 8.08
C LEU A 65 19.22 67.82 6.62
N ARG A 66 19.62 68.64 5.64
CA ARG A 66 19.66 68.21 4.23
C ARG A 66 20.67 67.08 4.02
N THR A 67 21.87 67.21 4.58
CA THR A 67 22.89 66.16 4.46
C THR A 67 22.48 64.87 5.15
N GLU A 68 21.84 64.95 6.32
CA GLU A 68 21.31 63.78 7.02
C GLU A 68 20.18 63.11 6.23
N LEU A 69 19.26 63.90 5.68
CA LEU A 69 18.16 63.38 4.87
C LEU A 69 18.65 62.71 3.59
N ASP A 70 19.62 63.30 2.90
CA ASP A 70 20.24 62.72 1.71
C ASP A 70 20.95 61.41 2.05
N CYS A 71 21.67 61.37 3.18
CA CYS A 71 22.32 60.18 3.69
C CYS A 71 21.30 59.06 3.99
N LYS A 72 20.26 59.37 4.78
CA LYS A 72 19.19 58.41 5.12
C LYS A 72 18.43 57.93 3.89
N THR A 73 18.21 58.80 2.92
CA THR A 73 17.58 58.43 1.64
C THR A 73 18.44 57.47 0.84
N ALA A 74 19.76 57.65 0.83
CA ALA A 74 20.69 56.73 0.19
C ALA A 74 20.76 55.38 0.94
N GLU A 75 20.83 55.39 2.27
CA GLU A 75 20.81 54.18 3.10
C GLU A 75 19.55 53.35 2.85
N LEU A 76 18.35 53.97 2.93
CA LEU A 76 17.09 53.28 2.70
C LEU A 76 16.97 52.71 1.28
N ARG A 77 17.46 53.41 0.26
CA ARG A 77 17.51 52.88 -1.11
C ARG A 77 18.38 51.62 -1.20
N ASN A 78 19.57 51.66 -0.60
CA ASN A 78 20.47 50.52 -0.58
C ASN A 78 19.87 49.32 0.17
N GLU A 79 19.19 49.55 1.30
CA GLU A 79 18.49 48.50 2.04
C GLU A 79 17.33 47.90 1.24
N ILE A 80 16.53 48.73 0.58
CA ILE A 80 15.44 48.29 -0.30
C ILE A 80 15.99 47.44 -1.46
N ASP A 81 17.05 47.89 -2.12
CA ASP A 81 17.67 47.17 -3.24
C ASP A 81 18.26 45.82 -2.79
N LYS A 82 18.85 45.78 -1.59
CA LYS A 82 19.37 44.56 -0.98
C LYS A 82 18.25 43.56 -0.69
N VAL A 83 17.21 43.99 0.03
CA VAL A 83 16.07 43.13 0.37
C VAL A 83 15.36 42.64 -0.89
N HIS A 84 15.19 43.52 -1.89
CA HIS A 84 14.58 43.15 -3.16
C HIS A 84 15.41 42.07 -3.89
N SER A 85 16.74 42.19 -3.91
CA SER A 85 17.64 41.20 -4.51
C SER A 85 17.59 39.86 -3.76
N GLU A 86 17.60 39.88 -2.42
CA GLU A 86 17.49 38.68 -1.59
C GLU A 86 16.15 37.96 -1.84
N LEU A 87 15.03 38.71 -1.86
CA LEU A 87 13.72 38.15 -2.16
C LEU A 87 13.63 37.56 -3.57
N GLN A 88 14.23 38.19 -4.57
CA GLN A 88 14.27 37.63 -5.93
C GLN A 88 15.04 36.31 -5.97
N GLN A 89 16.16 36.22 -5.23
CA GLN A 89 16.94 34.99 -5.12
C GLN A 89 16.14 33.89 -4.42
N ASP A 90 15.49 34.20 -3.29
CA ASP A 90 14.66 33.25 -2.55
C ASP A 90 13.49 32.73 -3.40
N ILE A 91 12.81 33.63 -4.13
CA ILE A 91 11.74 33.26 -5.05
C ILE A 91 12.26 32.30 -6.13
N ALA A 92 13.41 32.61 -6.73
CA ALA A 92 14.01 31.74 -7.75
C ALA A 92 14.40 30.37 -7.18
N GLN A 93 14.95 30.34 -5.96
CA GLN A 93 15.30 29.09 -5.29
C GLN A 93 14.07 28.23 -5.01
N VAL A 94 13.01 28.82 -4.45
CA VAL A 94 11.75 28.11 -4.16
C VAL A 94 11.10 27.60 -5.45
N GLN A 95 11.12 28.38 -6.55
CA GLN A 95 10.64 27.91 -7.85
C GLN A 95 11.45 26.73 -8.39
N GLY A 96 12.77 26.74 -8.18
CA GLY A 96 13.65 25.61 -8.49
C GLY A 96 13.27 24.36 -7.71
N GLN A 97 13.15 24.47 -6.39
CA GLN A 97 12.75 23.37 -5.51
C GLN A 97 11.36 22.81 -5.86
N ILE A 98 10.38 23.67 -6.15
CA ILE A 98 9.04 23.25 -6.60
C ILE A 98 9.14 22.44 -7.90
N THR A 99 9.99 22.86 -8.83
CA THR A 99 10.16 22.17 -10.12
C THR A 99 10.81 20.80 -9.93
N GLU A 100 11.84 20.72 -9.07
CA GLU A 100 12.53 19.47 -8.72
C GLU A 100 11.58 18.48 -8.06
N VAL A 101 10.91 18.87 -6.97
CA VAL A 101 9.94 18.02 -6.25
C VAL A 101 8.82 17.56 -7.19
N ARG A 102 8.33 18.42 -8.09
CA ARG A 102 7.31 18.04 -9.06
C ARG A 102 7.82 17.01 -10.06
N SER A 103 9.10 17.10 -10.45
CA SER A 103 9.73 16.13 -11.34
C SER A 103 9.92 14.77 -10.65
N GLU A 104 10.43 14.77 -9.42
CA GLU A 104 10.61 13.56 -8.60
C GLU A 104 9.27 12.85 -8.37
N LEU A 105 8.24 13.58 -7.91
CA LEU A 105 6.91 12.99 -7.71
C LEU A 105 6.32 12.41 -9.00
N LYS A 106 6.56 13.04 -10.15
CA LYS A 106 6.10 12.50 -11.44
C LYS A 106 6.81 11.19 -11.80
N GLN A 107 8.11 11.11 -11.52
CA GLN A 107 8.91 9.91 -11.72
C GLN A 107 8.47 8.79 -10.78
N ASP A 108 8.30 9.07 -9.49
CA ASP A 108 7.85 8.11 -8.49
C ASP A 108 6.45 7.56 -8.82
N ILE A 109 5.51 8.43 -9.22
CA ILE A 109 4.19 7.99 -9.66
C ILE A 109 4.29 7.05 -10.87
N ALA A 110 5.12 7.38 -11.86
CA ALA A 110 5.30 6.53 -13.04
C ALA A 110 5.93 5.18 -12.68
N GLN A 111 6.91 5.17 -11.76
CA GLN A 111 7.56 3.96 -11.28
C GLN A 111 6.56 3.04 -10.55
N VAL A 112 5.80 3.60 -9.60
CA VAL A 112 4.78 2.84 -8.85
C VAL A 112 3.69 2.31 -9.78
N GLN A 113 3.24 3.09 -10.77
CA GLN A 113 2.30 2.61 -11.78
C GLN A 113 2.87 1.45 -12.60
N GLY A 114 4.15 1.49 -12.96
CA GLY A 114 4.85 0.40 -13.62
C GLY A 114 4.89 -0.87 -12.77
N GLN A 115 5.30 -0.76 -11.51
CA GLN A 115 5.35 -1.88 -10.56
C GLN A 115 3.98 -2.51 -10.34
N ILE A 116 2.93 -1.69 -10.19
CA ILE A 116 1.55 -2.17 -10.05
C ILE A 116 1.12 -2.97 -11.30
N ALA A 117 1.48 -2.49 -12.50
CA ALA A 117 1.16 -3.18 -13.75
C ALA A 117 1.89 -4.53 -13.88
N GLU A 118 3.17 -4.57 -13.47
CA GLU A 118 3.99 -5.78 -13.46
C GLU A 118 3.40 -6.85 -12.53
N VAL A 119 3.20 -6.52 -11.24
CA VAL A 119 2.59 -7.43 -10.26
C VAL A 119 1.21 -7.90 -10.69
N ARG A 120 0.40 -7.03 -11.30
CA ARG A 120 -0.92 -7.40 -11.82
C ARG A 120 -0.83 -8.41 -12.94
N ASN A 121 0.17 -8.29 -13.82
CA ASN A 121 0.37 -9.23 -14.93
C ASN A 121 0.90 -10.57 -14.43
N GLU A 122 1.88 -10.57 -13.51
CA GLU A 122 2.39 -11.78 -12.85
C GLU A 122 1.26 -12.55 -12.18
N LEU A 123 0.47 -11.88 -11.32
CA LEU A 123 -0.63 -12.53 -10.63
C LEU A 123 -1.69 -13.10 -11.60
N LYS A 124 -1.97 -12.40 -12.71
CA LYS A 124 -2.88 -12.90 -13.73
C LYS A 124 -2.34 -14.16 -14.40
N GLN A 125 -1.04 -14.21 -14.67
CA GLN A 125 -0.38 -15.37 -15.25
C GLN A 125 -0.38 -16.56 -14.27
N ASP A 126 -0.03 -16.33 -13.02
CA ASP A 126 -0.03 -17.34 -11.96
C ASP A 126 -1.42 -17.94 -11.75
N ILE A 127 -2.45 -17.11 -11.69
CA ILE A 127 -3.85 -17.57 -11.60
C ILE A 127 -4.21 -18.45 -12.80
N ALA A 128 -3.86 -18.03 -14.01
CA ALA A 128 -4.14 -18.82 -15.22
C ALA A 128 -3.39 -20.17 -15.21
N GLN A 129 -2.13 -20.17 -14.76
CA GLN A 129 -1.33 -21.39 -14.64
C GLN A 129 -1.93 -22.36 -13.62
N VAL A 130 -2.29 -21.89 -12.42
CA VAL A 130 -2.91 -22.72 -11.37
C VAL A 130 -4.26 -23.27 -11.84
N GLN A 131 -5.08 -22.46 -12.53
CA GLN A 131 -6.34 -22.94 -13.12
C GLN A 131 -6.11 -24.04 -14.18
N GLY A 132 -5.06 -23.90 -14.99
CA GLY A 132 -4.62 -24.92 -15.93
C GLY A 132 -4.25 -26.23 -15.24
N GLN A 133 -3.37 -26.16 -14.23
CA GLN A 133 -2.94 -27.32 -13.44
C GLN A 133 -4.11 -28.01 -12.73
N ILE A 134 -5.03 -27.25 -12.13
CA ILE A 134 -6.23 -27.81 -11.50
C ILE A 134 -7.09 -28.57 -12.53
N THR A 135 -7.23 -28.03 -13.74
CA THR A 135 -8.00 -28.66 -14.81
C THR A 135 -7.37 -29.96 -15.28
N GLU A 136 -6.04 -29.97 -15.43
CA GLU A 136 -5.25 -31.15 -15.81
C GLU A 136 -5.37 -32.26 -14.77
N VAL A 137 -5.05 -31.98 -13.51
CA VAL A 137 -5.15 -32.95 -12.40
C VAL A 137 -6.58 -33.50 -12.27
N ARG A 138 -7.60 -32.66 -12.43
CA ARG A 138 -9.00 -33.11 -12.40
C ARG A 138 -9.34 -34.06 -13.55
N SER A 139 -8.75 -33.83 -14.73
CA SER A 139 -8.90 -34.72 -15.89
C SER A 139 -8.22 -36.07 -15.65
N GLU A 140 -6.97 -36.05 -15.17
CA GLU A 140 -6.21 -37.25 -14.81
C GLU A 140 -6.97 -38.10 -13.78
N PHE A 141 -7.42 -37.49 -12.67
CA PHE A 141 -8.19 -38.21 -11.65
C PHE A 141 -9.50 -38.80 -12.19
N LYS A 142 -10.18 -38.10 -13.10
CA LYS A 142 -11.39 -38.63 -13.73
C LYS A 142 -11.07 -39.85 -14.59
N GLN A 143 -9.95 -39.83 -15.31
CA GLN A 143 -9.47 -40.95 -16.11
C GLN A 143 -9.08 -42.14 -15.23
N ASP A 144 -8.32 -41.90 -14.16
CA ASP A 144 -7.90 -42.94 -13.22
C ASP A 144 -9.09 -43.60 -12.54
N ILE A 145 -10.07 -42.81 -12.08
CA ILE A 145 -11.32 -43.33 -11.51
C ILE A 145 -12.05 -44.23 -12.53
N ALA A 146 -12.17 -43.78 -13.79
CA ALA A 146 -12.81 -44.57 -14.83
C ALA A 146 -12.05 -45.87 -15.13
N GLN A 147 -10.71 -45.82 -15.16
CA GLN A 147 -9.87 -47.00 -15.36
C GLN A 147 -10.03 -48.01 -14.21
N VAL A 148 -9.98 -47.55 -12.96
CA VAL A 148 -10.19 -48.39 -11.78
C VAL A 148 -11.59 -49.02 -11.78
N GLN A 149 -12.63 -48.26 -12.10
CA GLN A 149 -14.00 -48.79 -12.24
C GLN A 149 -14.10 -49.87 -13.34
N GLY A 150 -13.42 -49.66 -14.46
CA GLY A 150 -13.30 -50.64 -15.55
C GLY A 150 -12.61 -51.93 -15.09
N LEU A 151 -11.47 -51.82 -14.40
CA LEU A 151 -10.73 -52.97 -13.86
C LEU A 151 -11.57 -53.75 -12.82
N ILE A 152 -12.26 -53.05 -11.91
CA ILE A 152 -13.16 -53.68 -10.93
C ILE A 152 -14.27 -54.46 -11.64
N THR A 153 -14.87 -53.88 -12.68
CA THR A 153 -15.93 -54.53 -13.45
C THR A 153 -15.41 -55.78 -14.17
N LYS A 154 -14.21 -55.71 -14.76
CA LYS A 154 -13.56 -56.83 -15.42
C LYS A 154 -13.27 -57.97 -14.44
N VAL A 155 -12.59 -57.70 -13.32
CA VAL A 155 -12.26 -58.70 -12.29
C VAL A 155 -13.53 -59.33 -11.73
N ARG A 156 -14.60 -58.55 -11.49
CA ARG A 156 -15.88 -59.07 -11.03
C ARG A 156 -16.51 -60.02 -12.05
N SER A 157 -16.40 -59.72 -13.34
CA SER A 157 -16.90 -60.58 -14.41
C SER A 157 -16.10 -61.88 -14.51
N GLU A 158 -14.78 -61.80 -14.49
CA GLU A 158 -13.87 -62.95 -14.51
C GLU A 158 -14.15 -63.88 -13.33
N LEU A 159 -14.18 -63.36 -12.09
CA LEU A 159 -14.50 -64.17 -10.91
C LEU A 159 -15.88 -64.83 -10.97
N LYS A 160 -16.89 -64.16 -11.54
CA LYS A 160 -18.22 -64.73 -11.72
C LYS A 160 -18.20 -65.88 -12.73
N GLN A 161 -17.46 -65.72 -13.83
CA GLN A 161 -17.28 -66.75 -14.85
C GLN A 161 -16.52 -67.95 -14.28
N ASP A 162 -15.40 -67.73 -13.60
CA ASP A 162 -14.59 -68.79 -12.99
C ASP A 162 -15.39 -69.57 -11.95
N THR A 163 -16.15 -68.87 -11.10
CA THR A 163 -17.03 -69.52 -10.11
C THR A 163 -18.12 -70.36 -10.78
N ALA A 164 -18.67 -69.91 -11.92
CA ALA A 164 -19.67 -70.67 -12.67
C ALA A 164 -19.05 -71.89 -13.36
N ALA A 165 -17.85 -71.75 -13.94
CA ALA A 165 -17.10 -72.84 -14.55
C ALA A 165 -16.77 -73.93 -13.52
N LEU A 166 -16.18 -73.56 -12.38
CA LEU A 166 -15.86 -74.50 -11.29
C LEU A 166 -17.11 -75.20 -10.74
N ARG A 167 -18.26 -74.50 -10.64
CA ARG A 167 -19.53 -75.14 -10.25
C ARG A 167 -20.01 -76.16 -11.26
N SER A 168 -19.81 -75.93 -12.55
CA SER A 168 -20.16 -76.87 -13.61
C SER A 168 -19.26 -78.10 -13.54
N GLU A 169 -17.95 -77.91 -13.52
CA GLU A 169 -16.95 -78.98 -13.42
C GLU A 169 -17.23 -79.88 -12.21
N LEU A 170 -17.45 -79.29 -11.03
CA LEU A 170 -17.76 -80.05 -9.83
C LEU A 170 -19.07 -80.84 -9.95
N LYS A 171 -20.08 -80.30 -10.64
CA LYS A 171 -21.36 -80.99 -10.87
C LYS A 171 -21.18 -82.17 -11.82
N ASP A 172 -20.36 -82.00 -12.86
CA ASP A 172 -20.03 -83.05 -13.82
C ASP A 172 -19.22 -84.17 -13.13
N ASP A 173 -18.20 -83.82 -12.33
CA ASP A 173 -17.42 -84.76 -11.52
C ASP A 173 -18.31 -85.57 -10.54
N ILE A 174 -19.22 -84.90 -9.82
CA ILE A 174 -20.17 -85.59 -8.92
C ILE A 174 -21.07 -86.56 -9.68
N THR A 175 -21.49 -86.19 -10.90
CA THR A 175 -22.33 -87.04 -11.75
C THR A 175 -21.55 -88.27 -12.20
N GLU A 176 -20.30 -88.08 -12.66
CA GLU A 176 -19.43 -89.19 -13.05
C GLU A 176 -19.15 -90.15 -11.89
N ILE A 177 -18.85 -89.61 -10.69
CA ILE A 177 -18.61 -90.43 -9.49
C ILE A 177 -19.86 -91.25 -9.15
N ARG A 178 -21.06 -90.66 -9.18
CA ARG A 178 -22.33 -91.37 -8.94
C ARG A 178 -22.54 -92.50 -9.94
N GLU A 179 -22.29 -92.25 -11.22
CA GLU A 179 -22.39 -93.29 -12.25
C GLU A 179 -21.40 -94.43 -12.04
N ARG A 180 -20.14 -94.10 -11.71
CA ARG A 180 -19.10 -95.11 -11.41
C ARG A 180 -19.50 -95.95 -10.20
N LEU A 181 -19.99 -95.35 -9.12
CA LEU A 181 -20.49 -96.07 -7.94
C LEU A 181 -21.66 -96.99 -8.29
N GLY A 182 -22.66 -96.52 -9.05
CA GLY A 182 -23.76 -97.39 -9.50
C GLY A 182 -23.31 -98.58 -10.37
N LYS A 183 -22.28 -98.38 -11.21
CA LYS A 183 -21.65 -99.49 -11.95
C LYS A 183 -20.94 -100.48 -11.02
N PHE A 184 -20.31 -100.01 -9.95
CA PHE A 184 -19.71 -100.88 -8.92
C PHE A 184 -20.78 -101.67 -8.18
N ASP A 185 -21.86 -101.04 -7.71
CA ASP A 185 -22.96 -101.71 -7.00
C ASP A 185 -23.55 -102.86 -7.84
N THR A 186 -23.87 -102.60 -9.11
CA THR A 186 -24.38 -103.64 -10.02
C THR A 186 -23.36 -104.76 -10.31
N ARG A 187 -22.06 -104.48 -10.24
CA ARG A 187 -21.00 -105.51 -10.35
C ARG A 187 -20.91 -106.33 -9.07
N PHE A 188 -20.96 -105.68 -7.90
CA PHE A 188 -20.98 -106.33 -6.60
C PHE A 188 -22.19 -107.26 -6.47
N GLU A 189 -23.40 -106.82 -6.80
CA GLU A 189 -24.59 -107.69 -6.77
C GLU A 189 -24.47 -108.90 -7.71
N ARG A 190 -23.83 -108.73 -8.88
CA ARG A 190 -23.60 -109.84 -9.81
C ARG A 190 -22.55 -110.81 -9.27
N MET A 191 -21.49 -110.28 -8.67
CA MET A 191 -20.43 -111.07 -8.06
C MET A 191 -20.95 -111.81 -6.83
N ASP A 192 -21.72 -111.15 -5.97
CA ASP A 192 -22.35 -111.72 -4.79
C ASP A 192 -23.29 -112.86 -5.19
N ARG A 193 -24.18 -112.66 -6.18
CA ARG A 193 -25.01 -113.74 -6.74
C ARG A 193 -24.18 -114.93 -7.25
N LYS A 194 -23.11 -114.67 -8.00
CA LYS A 194 -22.20 -115.74 -8.48
C LYS A 194 -21.50 -116.44 -7.32
N PHE A 195 -21.10 -115.70 -6.29
CA PHE A 195 -20.45 -116.24 -5.10
C PHE A 195 -21.43 -117.08 -4.28
N THR A 196 -22.67 -116.62 -4.04
CA THR A 196 -23.74 -117.40 -3.40
C THR A 196 -24.00 -118.68 -4.18
N LEU A 197 -24.12 -118.61 -5.51
CA LEU A 197 -24.33 -119.79 -6.35
C LEU A 197 -23.15 -120.76 -6.26
N PHE A 198 -21.92 -120.27 -6.36
CA PHE A 198 -20.71 -121.09 -6.23
C PHE A 198 -20.62 -121.72 -4.84
N PHE A 199 -20.89 -120.96 -3.78
CA PHE A 199 -20.95 -121.44 -2.40
C PHE A 199 -21.96 -122.57 -2.25
N LEU A 200 -23.18 -122.42 -2.81
CA LEU A 200 -24.19 -123.49 -2.81
C LEU A 200 -23.71 -124.73 -3.57
N ILE A 201 -23.06 -124.56 -4.73
CA ILE A 201 -22.50 -125.68 -5.52
C ILE A 201 -21.42 -126.42 -4.71
N VAL A 202 -20.51 -125.70 -4.07
CA VAL A 202 -19.44 -126.30 -3.25
C VAL A 202 -20.02 -127.06 -2.05
N VAL A 203 -20.99 -126.48 -1.34
CA VAL A 203 -21.69 -127.15 -0.24
C VAL A 203 -22.39 -128.44 -0.73
N PHE A 204 -23.06 -128.38 -1.88
CA PHE A 204 -23.73 -129.55 -2.48
C PHE A 204 -22.73 -130.66 -2.84
N ILE A 205 -21.59 -130.30 -3.45
CA ILE A 205 -20.50 -131.24 -3.78
C ILE A 205 -19.94 -131.90 -2.51
N GLN A 206 -19.73 -131.15 -1.42
CA GLN A 206 -19.27 -131.70 -0.14
C GLN A 206 -20.27 -132.67 0.49
N ILE A 207 -21.57 -132.38 0.42
CA ILE A 207 -22.63 -133.30 0.89
C ILE A 207 -22.64 -134.59 0.06
N PHE A 208 -22.47 -134.52 -1.27
CA PHE A 208 -22.53 -135.70 -2.14
C PHE A 208 -21.30 -136.60 -2.02
N LEU A 209 -20.10 -136.03 -1.86
CA LEU A 209 -18.84 -136.78 -1.76
C LEU A 209 -18.58 -137.37 -0.37
N ASN A 210 -19.19 -136.81 0.69
CA ASN A 210 -18.95 -137.22 2.08
C ASN A 210 -20.28 -137.49 2.81
N GLN A 211 -20.63 -138.77 2.99
CA GLN A 211 -21.90 -139.19 3.61
C GLN A 211 -22.08 -138.66 5.04
N ASP A 212 -20.99 -138.40 5.77
CA ASP A 212 -21.01 -137.84 7.13
C ASP A 212 -21.13 -136.30 7.16
N ALA A 213 -20.93 -135.61 6.03
CA ALA A 213 -20.97 -134.15 5.96
C ALA A 213 -22.37 -133.58 6.23
N LEU A 214 -23.43 -134.32 5.90
CA LEU A 214 -24.82 -133.92 6.20
C LEU A 214 -25.08 -133.88 7.71
N ALA A 215 -24.56 -134.86 8.46
CA ALA A 215 -24.69 -134.94 9.92
C ALA A 215 -23.89 -133.82 10.61
N PHE A 216 -22.71 -133.47 10.10
CA PHE A 216 -21.90 -132.36 10.60
C PHE A 216 -22.57 -130.99 10.38
N LEU A 217 -23.13 -130.74 9.19
CA LEU A 217 -23.86 -129.49 8.89
C LEU A 217 -25.14 -129.33 9.73
N ALA A 218 -25.88 -130.42 9.96
CA ALA A 218 -27.07 -130.38 10.80
C ALA A 218 -26.74 -130.11 12.28
N ARG A 219 -25.57 -130.55 12.76
CA ARG A 219 -25.04 -130.16 14.09
C ARG A 219 -24.62 -128.68 14.13
N LEU A 220 -23.93 -128.18 13.10
CA LEU A 220 -23.49 -126.79 13.02
C LEU A 220 -24.66 -125.79 12.97
N LEU A 221 -25.75 -126.14 12.27
CA LEU A 221 -26.99 -125.36 12.22
C LEU A 221 -27.91 -125.57 13.43
N GLY A 222 -27.51 -126.39 14.42
CA GLY A 222 -28.27 -126.63 15.65
C GLY A 222 -29.52 -127.52 15.48
N MET A 223 -29.64 -128.23 14.35
CA MET A 223 -30.78 -129.10 14.04
C MET A 223 -30.61 -130.54 14.55
N LEU A 224 -29.39 -130.94 14.93
CA LEU A 224 -29.04 -132.23 15.52
C LEU A 224 -28.07 -132.03 16.70
N LYS A 225 -28.21 -132.80 17.78
CA LYS A 225 -27.23 -132.86 18.88
C LYS A 225 -26.09 -133.84 18.57
#